data_AF-A0A7C6ATH0-F1
#
_entry.id   AF-A0A7C6ATH0-F1
#
_cell.length_a   1.000
_cell.length_b   1.000
_cell.length_c   1.000
_cell.angle_alpha   90.00
_cell.angle_beta   90.00
_cell.angle_gamma   90.00
#
_symmetry.space_group_name_H-M   'P 1'
#
loop_
_entity.id
_entity.type
_entity.pdbx_description
1 polymer ?
#
loop_
_entity_poly.entity_id
_entity_poly.type
_entity_poly.pdbx_seq_one_letter_code
_entity_poly.pdbx_strand_id
1 'polypeptide(L)' 'GIQGRVFIKFVVNQNGDVCNVKLAKGCHPLLDNESLRVVSSSPKWTPGKANGKNVAVQFTFPIVFSIPK' A
#
# COMPACT_ATOMS: atom_id res chain seq x y z
N GLY A 1 18.26 1.29 -14.96
CA GLY A 1 16.80 1.15 -14.82
C GLY A 1 16.26 2.23 -13.91
N ILE A 2 14.94 2.36 -13.79
CA ILE A 2 14.28 3.38 -12.96
C ILE A 2 14.31 2.92 -11.50
N GLN A 3 14.66 3.82 -10.58
CA GLN A 3 14.74 3.56 -9.14
C GLN A 3 14.03 4.68 -8.39
N GLY A 4 13.61 4.41 -7.15
CA GLY A 4 12.97 5.43 -6.33
C GLY A 4 12.10 4.88 -5.22
N ARG A 5 11.43 5.79 -4.49
CA ARG A 5 10.51 5.45 -3.41
C ARG A 5 9.14 6.02 -3.69
N VAL A 6 8.14 5.15 -3.73
CA VAL A 6 6.73 5.50 -3.89
C VAL A 6 6.03 5.28 -2.56
N PHE A 7 5.25 6.26 -2.10
CA PHE A 7 4.45 6.13 -0.89
C PHE A 7 2.98 5.97 -1.30
N ILE A 8 2.37 4.86 -0.88
CA ILE A 8 0.96 4.56 -1.13
C ILE A 8 0.21 4.65 0.19
N LYS A 9 -0.94 5.33 0.18
CA LYS A 9 -1.90 5.34 1.27
C LYS A 9 -3.07 4.43 0.92
N PHE A 10 -3.47 3.56 1.84
CA PHE A 10 -4.63 2.69 1.65
C PHE A 10 -5.28 2.37 3.00
N VAL A 11 -6.46 1.76 2.97
CA VAL A 11 -7.18 1.32 4.16
C VAL A 11 -7.29 -0.19 4.13
N VAL A 12 -6.96 -0.85 5.24
CA VAL A 12 -7.31 -2.25 5.48
C VAL A 12 -8.61 -2.26 6.27
N ASN A 13 -9.66 -2.87 5.71
CA ASN A 13 -10.97 -2.93 6.37
C ASN A 13 -10.99 -3.99 7.50
N GLN A 14 -12.13 -4.13 8.19
CA GLN A 14 -12.30 -5.11 9.29
C GLN A 14 -12.24 -6.58 8.85
N ASN A 15 -12.40 -6.84 7.55
CA ASN A 15 -12.34 -8.17 6.92
C ASN A 15 -10.95 -8.49 6.35
N GLY A 16 -10.04 -7.51 6.36
CA GLY A 16 -8.68 -7.63 5.84
C GLY A 16 -8.51 -7.19 4.40
N ASP A 17 -9.56 -6.74 3.73
CA ASP A 17 -9.46 -6.30 2.34
C ASP A 17 -8.84 -4.90 2.27
N VAL A 18 -8.00 -4.70 1.25
CA VAL A 18 -7.41 -3.40 0.96
C VAL A 18 -8.38 -2.56 0.12
N CYS A 19 -8.60 -1.33 0.54
CA CYS A 19 -9.55 -0.39 -0.04
C CYS A 19 -8.95 1.02 -0.12
N ASN A 20 -9.53 1.89 -0.95
CA ASN A 20 -9.17 3.31 -1.03
C ASN A 20 -7.66 3.55 -1.25
N VAL A 21 -7.07 2.76 -2.15
CA VAL A 21 -5.64 2.84 -2.51
C VAL A 21 -5.37 4.13 -3.27
N LYS A 22 -4.44 4.94 -2.78
CA LYS A 22 -4.10 6.27 -3.30
C LYS A 22 -2.60 6.52 -3.25
N LEU A 23 -2.10 7.26 -4.24
CA LEU A 23 -0.73 7.74 -4.23
C LEU A 23 -0.59 8.85 -3.18
N ALA A 24 0.29 8.65 -2.19
CA ALA A 24 0.61 9.67 -1.18
C ALA A 24 1.81 10.52 -1.63
N LYS A 25 2.82 9.88 -2.22
CA LYS A 25 3.98 10.54 -2.82
C LYS A 25 4.52 9.68 -3.95
N GLY A 26 4.41 10.18 -5.18
CA GLY A 26 4.96 9.52 -6.36
C GLY A 26 6.45 9.72 -6.54
N CYS A 27 7.04 8.91 -7.41
CA CYS A 27 8.43 9.05 -7.85
C CYS A 27 8.55 9.08 -9.38
N HIS A 28 7.85 8.18 -10.06
CA HIS A 28 7.87 8.08 -11.52
C HIS A 28 6.58 7.39 -11.98
N PRO A 29 5.90 7.86 -13.05
CA PRO A 29 4.58 7.33 -13.45
C PRO A 29 4.50 5.80 -13.59
N LEU A 30 5.54 5.18 -14.14
CA LEU A 30 5.61 3.72 -14.25
C LEU A 30 5.66 3.01 -12.88
N LEU A 31 6.45 3.53 -11.94
CA LEU A 31 6.57 2.97 -10.59
C LEU A 31 5.30 3.25 -9.78
N ASP A 32 4.69 4.42 -9.99
CA ASP A 32 3.47 4.83 -9.31
C ASP A 32 2.29 3.94 -9.72
N ASN A 33 2.10 3.70 -11.02
CA ASN A 33 1.05 2.82 -11.55
C ASN A 33 1.21 1.38 -11.07
N GLU A 34 2.45 0.87 -11.09
CA GLU A 34 2.73 -0.49 -10.64
C GLU A 34 2.50 -0.63 -9.12
N SER A 35 2.90 0.39 -8.35
CA SER A 35 2.66 0.44 -6.91
C SER A 35 1.17 0.40 -6.57
N LEU A 36 0.35 1.17 -7.29
CA LEU A 36 -1.11 1.16 -7.12
C LEU A 36 -1.71 -0.21 -7.45
N ARG A 37 -1.27 -0.83 -8.56
CA ARG A 37 -1.74 -2.14 -9.01
C ARG A 37 -1.43 -3.22 -7.97
N VAL A 38 -0.18 -3.31 -7.51
CA VAL A 38 0.27 -4.35 -6.57
C VAL A 38 -0.45 -4.23 -5.22
N VAL A 39 -0.60 -3.02 -4.70
CA VAL A 39 -1.32 -2.81 -3.43
C VAL A 39 -2.81 -3.16 -3.59
N SER A 40 -3.42 -2.83 -4.72
CA SER A 40 -4.83 -3.14 -4.99
C SER A 40 -5.08 -4.64 -5.21
N SER A 41 -4.11 -5.37 -5.75
CA SER A 41 -4.18 -6.83 -5.93
C SER A 41 -3.60 -7.62 -4.76
N SER A 42 -3.33 -6.96 -3.63
CA SER A 42 -2.73 -7.64 -2.49
C SER A 42 -3.73 -8.63 -1.86
N PRO A 43 -3.25 -9.74 -1.28
CA PRO A 43 -4.10 -10.70 -0.57
C PRO A 43 -4.72 -10.04 0.65
N LYS A 44 -5.64 -10.72 1.34
CA LYS A 44 -6.20 -10.20 2.60
C LYS A 44 -5.10 -9.98 3.64
N TRP A 45 -5.12 -8.80 4.25
CA TRP A 45 -4.24 -8.40 5.35
C TRP A 45 -4.90 -8.73 6.68
N THR A 46 -4.11 -8.82 7.73
CA THR A 46 -4.64 -8.88 9.09
C THR A 46 -5.21 -7.51 9.47
N PRO A 47 -6.51 -7.39 9.80
CA PRO A 47 -7.09 -6.14 10.26
C PRO A 47 -6.43 -5.64 11.54
N GLY A 48 -6.50 -4.32 11.77
CA GLY A 48 -6.18 -3.78 13.08
C GLY A 48 -7.18 -4.28 14.13
N LYS A 49 -6.73 -4.40 15.38
CA LYS A 49 -7.58 -4.80 16.51
C LYS A 49 -7.56 -3.74 17.59
N ALA A 50 -8.73 -3.24 17.97
CA ALA A 50 -8.91 -2.30 19.07
C ALA A 50 -10.00 -2.82 20.01
N ASN A 51 -9.72 -2.88 21.32
CA ASN A 51 -10.65 -3.36 22.34
C ASN A 51 -11.29 -4.73 21.99
N GLY A 52 -10.49 -5.66 21.46
CA GLY A 52 -10.97 -6.99 21.09
C GLY A 52 -11.69 -7.09 19.74
N LYS A 53 -11.99 -5.96 19.07
CA LYS A 53 -12.74 -5.91 17.81
C LYS A 53 -11.84 -5.54 16.64
N ASN A 54 -12.11 -6.11 15.46
CA ASN A 54 -11.45 -5.70 14.23
C ASN A 54 -11.89 -4.27 13.87
N VAL A 55 -10.93 -3.43 13.50
CA VAL A 55 -11.16 -2.04 13.08
C VAL A 55 -10.47 -1.77 11.75
N ALA A 56 -11.07 -0.88 10.95
CA ALA A 56 -10.44 -0.41 9.73
C ALA A 56 -9.26 0.51 10.07
N VAL A 57 -8.13 0.32 9.41
CA VAL A 57 -6.90 1.07 9.67
C VAL A 57 -6.35 1.64 8.37
N GLN A 58 -5.97 2.92 8.41
CA GLN A 58 -5.30 3.57 7.30
C GLN A 58 -3.78 3.41 7.42
N PHE A 59 -3.14 2.90 6.39
CA PHE A 59 -1.70 2.73 6.30
C PHE A 59 -1.09 3.68 5.26
N THR A 60 0.17 4.07 5.50
CA THR A 60 1.03 4.68 4.47
C THR A 60 2.26 3.80 4.33
N PHE A 61 2.39 3.15 3.18
CA PHE A 61 3.39 2.13 2.93
C PHE A 61 4.42 2.64 1.90
N PRO A 62 5.72 2.64 2.24
CA PRO A 62 6.78 2.97 1.30
C PRO A 62 7.18 1.74 0.47
N ILE A 63 7.09 1.84 -0.85
CA ILE A 63 7.60 0.86 -1.80
C ILE A 63 8.92 1.40 -2.37
N VAL A 64 9.99 0.63 -2.18
CA VAL A 64 11.35 1.01 -2.60
C VAL A 64 11.76 0.18 -3.81
N PHE A 65 11.95 0.84 -4.94
CA PHE A 65 12.50 0.25 -6.15
C PHE A 65 14.01 0.49 -6.18
N SER A 66 14.79 -0.57 -6.03
CA SER A 66 16.25 -0.55 -6.06
C SER A 66 16.74 -1.61 -7.03
N ILE A 67 17.82 -1.30 -7.76
CA ILE A 67 18.50 -2.26 -8.63
C ILE A 67 19.78 -2.67 -7.89
N PRO A 68 19.94 -3.95 -7.53
CA PRO A 68 21.18 -4.43 -6.94
C PRO A 68 22.34 -4.21 -7.91
N LYS A 69 23.52 -3.94 -7.34
CA LYS A 69 24.74 -3.64 -8.08
C LYS A 69 25.33 -4.87 -8.74
#